data_AF-A0AAV5KNC4-F1
#
_entry.id   AF-A0AAV5KNC4-F1
#
_cell.length_a   1.000
_cell.length_b   1.000
_cell.length_c   1.000
_cell.angle_alpha   90.00
_cell.angle_beta   90.00
_cell.angle_gamma   90.00
#
_symmetry.space_group_name_H-M   'P 1'
#
loop_
_entity.id
_entity.type
_entity.pdbx_description
1 polymer ?
#
loop_
_entity_poly.entity_id
_entity_poly.type
_entity_poly.pdbx_seq_one_letter_code
_entity_poly.pdbx_strand_id
1 'polypeptide(L)'
;MSSSSMYNGQLRSSGMLLREQLLYLFDGFAFLTSQSDVKKRIPDAVNDKQEAVAIATAIQEGLFLEMGIDPSFGLACLAKMNMTYDNDQDFMIRFYKFVAK
;
A
#
# COMPACT_ATOMS: atom_id res chain seq x y z
N MET A 1 17.25 -12.26 -18.44
CA MET A 1 16.73 -12.35 -17.05
C MET A 1 17.66 -11.55 -16.16
N SER A 2 17.36 -10.27 -15.85
CA SER A 2 18.06 -9.48 -14.81
C SER A 2 17.45 -8.08 -14.72
N SER A 3 16.26 -7.99 -14.13
CA SER A 3 15.73 -6.69 -13.64
C SER A 3 15.15 -6.85 -12.23
N SER A 4 14.64 -8.04 -11.90
CA SER A 4 14.13 -8.38 -10.57
C SER A 4 15.20 -8.41 -9.47
N SER A 5 16.50 -8.54 -9.81
CA SER A 5 17.58 -8.61 -8.82
C SER A 5 18.05 -7.26 -8.29
N MET A 6 17.79 -6.15 -8.98
CA MET A 6 18.23 -4.82 -8.53
C MET A 6 17.31 -4.23 -7.47
N TYR A 7 15.98 -4.42 -7.60
CA TYR A 7 15.00 -3.93 -6.64
C TYR A 7 15.10 -4.61 -5.26
N ASN A 8 15.51 -5.88 -5.22
CA ASN A 8 15.63 -6.63 -3.97
C ASN A 8 16.84 -6.20 -3.10
N GLY A 9 17.88 -5.64 -3.70
CA GLY A 9 19.07 -5.17 -2.97
C GLY A 9 18.82 -3.91 -2.15
N GLN A 10 17.99 -2.99 -2.66
CA GLN A 10 17.69 -1.71 -2.01
C GLN A 10 16.65 -1.83 -0.89
N LEU A 11 15.67 -2.73 -1.04
CA LEU A 11 14.74 -3.08 0.05
C LEU A 11 15.47 -3.60 1.30
N ARG A 12 16.52 -4.39 1.08
CA ARG A 12 17.29 -5.06 2.14
C ARG A 12 18.19 -4.10 2.92
N SER A 13 18.60 -2.96 2.36
CA SER A 13 19.47 -2.00 3.06
C SER A 13 18.72 -0.97 3.90
N SER A 14 17.49 -0.59 3.50
CA SER A 14 16.70 0.40 4.23
C SER A 14 15.68 -0.22 5.19
N GLY A 15 15.38 -1.52 5.06
CA GLY A 15 14.33 -2.18 5.84
C GLY A 15 12.93 -1.58 5.60
N MET A 16 12.76 -0.82 4.51
CA MET A 16 11.58 -0.06 4.15
C MET A 16 11.34 -0.14 2.64
N LEU A 17 10.07 0.00 2.25
CA LEU A 17 9.65 0.12 0.86
C LEU A 17 10.19 1.40 0.22
N LEU A 18 10.50 1.33 -1.08
CA LEU A 18 10.91 2.50 -1.85
C LEU A 18 9.73 3.46 -2.05
N ARG A 19 10.04 4.74 -2.27
CA ARG A 19 9.04 5.78 -2.57
C ARG A 19 8.13 5.38 -3.74
N GLU A 20 8.70 4.82 -4.80
CA GLU A 20 7.95 4.38 -5.99
C GLU A 20 6.99 3.23 -5.67
N GLN A 21 7.39 2.30 -4.80
CA GLN A 21 6.55 1.18 -4.37
C GLN A 21 5.38 1.66 -3.48
N LEU A 22 5.63 2.65 -2.63
CA LEU A 22 4.58 3.29 -1.82
C LEU A 22 3.59 4.07 -2.69
N LEU A 23 4.07 4.81 -3.68
CA LEU A 23 3.21 5.52 -4.64
C LEU A 23 2.38 4.54 -5.48
N TYR A 24 2.99 3.46 -5.97
CA TYR A 24 2.28 2.41 -6.69
C TYR A 24 1.19 1.77 -5.83
N LEU A 25 1.48 1.50 -4.55
CA LEU A 25 0.50 1.01 -3.60
C LEU A 25 -0.67 2.00 -3.43
N PHE A 26 -0.40 3.29 -3.25
CA PHE A 26 -1.45 4.30 -3.09
C PHE A 26 -2.32 4.43 -4.34
N ASP A 27 -1.71 4.51 -5.52
CA ASP A 27 -2.44 4.63 -6.78
C ASP A 27 -3.25 3.36 -7.09
N GLY A 28 -2.66 2.18 -6.89
CA GLY A 28 -3.33 0.89 -7.06
C GLY A 28 -4.48 0.70 -6.07
N PHE A 29 -4.27 1.05 -4.80
CA PHE A 29 -5.31 0.97 -3.78
C PHE A 29 -6.45 1.96 -4.06
N ALA A 30 -6.14 3.21 -4.40
CA ALA A 30 -7.15 4.22 -4.76
C ALA A 30 -7.94 3.80 -6.00
N PHE A 31 -7.28 3.22 -6.99
CA PHE A 31 -7.93 2.71 -8.19
C PHE A 31 -8.87 1.54 -7.87
N LEU A 32 -8.39 0.53 -7.13
CA LEU A 32 -9.19 -0.66 -6.78
C LEU A 32 -10.36 -0.33 -5.86
N THR A 33 -10.18 0.57 -4.89
CA THR A 33 -11.27 1.04 -4.01
C THR A 33 -12.26 1.98 -4.73
N SER A 34 -11.83 2.65 -5.80
CA SER A 34 -12.70 3.46 -6.67
C SER A 34 -13.52 2.61 -7.65
N GLN A 35 -13.08 1.38 -7.97
CA GLN A 35 -13.82 0.47 -8.84
C GLN A 35 -15.13 0.00 -8.19
N SER A 36 -16.21 0.05 -8.98
CA SER A 36 -17.57 -0.26 -8.54
C SER A 36 -17.75 -1.70 -8.02
N ASP A 37 -16.88 -2.64 -8.37
CA ASP A 37 -16.96 -4.05 -7.93
C ASP A 37 -16.55 -4.22 -6.46
N VAL A 38 -15.60 -3.41 -5.98
CA VAL A 38 -15.28 -3.31 -4.54
C VAL A 38 -16.43 -2.57 -3.83
N LYS A 39 -16.95 -1.50 -4.45
CA LYS A 39 -18.15 -0.77 -3.99
C LYS A 39 -19.46 -1.55 -4.00
N LYS A 40 -19.54 -2.73 -4.62
CA LYS A 40 -20.71 -3.64 -4.57
C LYS A 40 -20.56 -4.76 -3.53
N ARG A 41 -19.32 -5.09 -3.13
CA ARG A 41 -19.04 -5.96 -1.96
C ARG A 41 -19.00 -5.18 -0.65
N ILE A 42 -18.67 -3.89 -0.69
CA ILE A 42 -18.66 -2.99 0.47
C ILE A 42 -20.06 -2.80 1.10
N PRO A 43 -21.17 -2.51 0.39
CA PRO A 43 -22.45 -2.20 1.02
C PRO A 43 -23.08 -3.39 1.74
N ASP A 44 -22.82 -4.63 1.31
CA ASP A 44 -23.23 -5.83 2.05
C ASP A 44 -22.37 -6.06 3.32
N ALA A 45 -21.14 -5.54 3.33
CA ALA A 45 -20.18 -5.60 4.44
C ALA A 45 -20.21 -4.38 5.39
N VAL A 46 -20.96 -3.32 5.04
CA VAL A 46 -20.99 -2.03 5.77
C VAL A 46 -21.61 -2.12 7.17
N ASN A 47 -22.15 -3.27 7.55
CA ASN A 47 -22.66 -3.49 8.91
C ASN A 47 -21.53 -3.77 9.93
N ASP A 48 -20.33 -4.15 9.49
CA ASP A 48 -19.21 -4.47 10.38
C ASP A 48 -17.91 -3.74 9.97
N LYS A 49 -17.47 -2.79 10.79
CA LYS A 49 -16.21 -2.03 10.61
C LYS A 49 -14.97 -2.92 10.39
N GLN A 50 -15.01 -4.16 10.89
CA GLN A 50 -13.96 -5.17 10.73
C GLN A 50 -13.78 -5.60 9.27
N GLU A 51 -14.86 -5.65 8.49
CA GLU A 51 -14.83 -6.19 7.14
C GLU A 51 -14.26 -5.18 6.14
N ALA A 52 -14.50 -3.88 6.34
CA ALA A 52 -13.87 -2.82 5.54
C ALA A 52 -12.34 -2.82 5.69
N VAL A 53 -11.84 -3.03 6.92
CA VAL A 53 -10.40 -3.15 7.17
C VAL A 53 -9.85 -4.43 6.54
N ALA A 54 -10.55 -5.56 6.65
CA ALA A 54 -10.12 -6.82 6.05
C ALA A 54 -10.05 -6.75 4.51
N ILE A 55 -11.01 -6.09 3.86
CA ILE A 55 -11.00 -5.86 2.41
C ILE A 55 -9.82 -4.96 2.03
N ALA A 56 -9.59 -3.87 2.76
CA ALA A 56 -8.45 -2.99 2.53
C ALA A 56 -7.11 -3.74 2.69
N THR A 57 -6.96 -4.54 3.75
CA THR A 57 -5.77 -5.36 3.98
C THR A 57 -5.56 -6.34 2.83
N ALA A 58 -6.58 -7.08 2.40
CA ALA A 58 -6.46 -8.01 1.27
C ALA A 58 -6.02 -7.33 -0.04
N ILE A 59 -6.49 -6.10 -0.29
CA ILE A 59 -6.05 -5.30 -1.45
C ILE A 59 -4.58 -4.89 -1.30
N GLN A 60 -4.16 -4.42 -0.13
CA GLN A 60 -2.76 -4.06 0.14
C GLN A 60 -1.84 -5.28 -0.02
N GLU A 61 -2.23 -6.43 0.53
CA GLU A 61 -1.48 -7.69 0.40
C GLU A 61 -1.35 -8.14 -1.06
N GLY A 62 -2.42 -8.02 -1.85
CA GLY A 62 -2.38 -8.34 -3.29
C GLY A 62 -1.41 -7.44 -4.06
N LEU A 63 -1.43 -6.13 -3.79
CA LEU A 63 -0.50 -5.18 -4.40
C LEU A 63 0.95 -5.43 -3.97
N PHE A 64 1.19 -5.85 -2.72
CA PHE A 64 2.52 -6.26 -2.27
C PHE A 64 3.01 -7.49 -3.01
N LEU A 65 2.17 -8.53 -3.15
CA LEU A 65 2.52 -9.73 -3.90
C LEU A 65 2.82 -9.43 -5.37
N GLU A 66 2.07 -8.53 -6.01
CA GLU A 66 2.31 -8.09 -7.38
C GLU A 66 3.69 -7.42 -7.55
N MET A 67 4.11 -6.64 -6.55
CA MET A 67 5.44 -6.03 -6.50
C MET A 67 6.56 -7.01 -6.07
N GLY A 68 6.24 -8.27 -5.78
CA GLY A 68 7.17 -9.26 -5.25
C GLY A 68 7.61 -9.00 -3.79
N ILE A 69 6.80 -8.27 -3.04
CA ILE A 69 7.01 -7.92 -1.63
C ILE A 69 6.22 -8.88 -0.74
N ASP A 70 6.85 -9.34 0.34
CA ASP A 70 6.16 -10.08 1.38
C ASP A 70 5.08 -9.19 2.06
N PRO A 71 3.81 -9.60 2.12
CA PRO A 71 2.76 -8.76 2.68
C PRO A 71 2.95 -8.38 4.14
N SER A 72 3.54 -9.27 4.95
CA SER A 72 3.82 -8.97 6.37
C SER A 72 4.90 -7.91 6.49
N PHE A 73 5.93 -7.96 5.64
CA PHE A 73 6.93 -6.91 5.52
C PHE A 73 6.32 -5.60 5.02
N GLY A 74 5.49 -5.63 3.96
CA GLY A 74 4.85 -4.46 3.40
C GLY A 74 3.95 -3.73 4.41
N LEU A 75 3.12 -4.45 5.14
CA LEU A 75 2.28 -3.90 6.22
C LEU A 75 3.12 -3.30 7.35
N ALA A 76 4.20 -3.98 7.76
CA ALA A 76 5.13 -3.45 8.76
C ALA A 76 5.83 -2.16 8.27
N CYS A 77 6.09 -2.03 6.97
CA CYS A 77 6.61 -0.81 6.38
C CYS A 77 5.57 0.31 6.39
N LEU A 78 4.29 0.04 6.12
CA LEU A 78 3.24 1.05 6.20
C LEU A 78 3.09 1.63 7.61
N ALA A 79 3.19 0.79 8.64
CA ALA A 79 3.17 1.25 10.03
C ALA A 79 4.35 2.17 10.36
N LYS A 80 5.49 2.02 9.66
CA LYS A 80 6.72 2.79 9.88
C LYS A 80 6.90 3.95 8.91
N MET A 81 6.16 4.00 7.78
CA MET A 81 6.39 4.96 6.71
C MET A 81 6.20 6.41 7.18
N ASN A 82 5.25 6.64 8.08
CA ASN A 82 4.99 7.97 8.63
C ASN A 82 6.17 8.49 9.45
N MET A 83 7.00 7.62 10.04
CA MET A 83 8.21 8.01 10.78
C MET A 83 9.43 8.11 9.86
N THR A 84 9.51 7.26 8.83
CA THR A 84 10.66 7.23 7.91
C THR A 84 10.61 8.34 6.86
N TYR A 85 9.42 8.72 6.39
CA TYR A 85 9.22 9.70 5.33
C TYR A 85 8.67 11.04 5.85
N ASP A 86 8.64 11.27 7.17
CA ASP A 86 8.14 12.53 7.76
C ASP A 86 8.84 13.77 7.19
N ASN A 87 10.14 13.66 6.91
CA ASN A 87 10.96 14.72 6.33
C ASN A 87 10.79 14.87 4.79
N ASP A 88 10.13 13.94 4.10
CA ASP A 88 9.83 14.04 2.67
C ASP A 88 8.46 14.68 2.46
N GLN A 89 8.45 16.02 2.40
CA GLN A 89 7.21 16.79 2.26
C GLN A 89 6.40 16.43 1.01
N ASP A 90 7.04 16.12 -0.13
CA ASP A 90 6.31 15.76 -1.35
C ASP A 90 5.61 14.41 -1.18
N PHE A 91 6.30 13.45 -0.57
CA PHE A 91 5.71 12.16 -0.22
C PHE A 91 4.55 12.33 0.78
N MET A 92 4.75 13.08 1.86
CA MET A 92 3.73 13.28 2.90
C MET A 92 2.50 14.00 2.35
N ILE A 93 2.65 15.00 1.46
CA ILE A 93 1.51 15.66 0.80
C ILE A 93 0.70 14.66 -0.03
N ARG A 94 1.36 13.76 -0.77
CA ARG A 94 0.67 12.73 -1.56
C ARG A 94 -0.03 11.71 -0.65
N PHE A 95 0.63 11.30 0.43
CA PHE A 95 0.07 10.40 1.43
C PHE A 95 -1.17 10.99 2.10
N TYR A 96 -1.10 12.23 2.60
CA TYR A 96 -2.26 12.88 3.22
C TYR A 96 -3.40 13.12 2.23
N LYS A 97 -3.11 13.44 0.96
CA LYS A 97 -4.13 13.52 -0.09
C LYS A 97 -4.81 12.17 -0.37
N PHE A 98 -4.08 11.08 -0.21
CA PHE A 98 -4.61 9.73 -0.34
C PHE A 98 -5.47 9.35 0.87
N VAL A 99 -5.02 9.64 2.10
CA VAL A 99 -5.76 9.35 3.35
C VAL A 99 -7.00 10.23 3.53
N ALA A 100 -6.97 11.47 3.05
CA ALA A 100 -8.08 12.42 3.18
C ALA A 100 -9.22 12.18 2.17
N LYS A 101 -9.11 11.17 1.31
CA LYS A 101 -10.10 10.78 0.29
C LYS A 101 -10.99 9.66 0.80
#